data_AF-A0A6I0DGF4-F1
#
_entry.id   AF-A0A6I0DGF4-F1
#
_cell.length_a   1.000
_cell.length_b   1.000
_cell.length_c   1.000
_cell.angle_alpha   90.00
_cell.angle_beta   90.00
_cell.angle_gamma   90.00
#
_symmetry.space_group_name_H-M   'P 1'
#
loop_
_entity.id
_entity.type
_entity.pdbx_description
1 polymer ?
#
loop_
_entity_poly.entity_id
_entity_poly.type
_entity_poly.pdbx_seq_one_letter_code
_entity_poly.pdbx_strand_id
1 'polypeptide(L)'
;MRKIAVVVSAIVLATSFPAKADRLVCSDKEHLRYMKMVGEVGEMGIALNPVGEDRAVFERLTAAYEALDPKGLETSLFVAHIPTGQMYTQSCAKERCTMEEMAKPEQACLIDHMNQCSYVALRFRGEEFCLLRPPHS
;
A
#
# COMPACT_ATOMS: atom_id res chain seq x y z
N MET A 1 -47.29 -1.62 49.33
CA MET A 1 -46.38 -2.46 48.50
C MET A 1 -46.06 -1.69 47.22
N ARG A 2 -44.83 -1.21 47.05
CA ARG A 2 -44.41 -0.44 45.86
C ARG A 2 -43.28 -1.22 45.18
N LYS A 3 -43.54 -1.75 43.99
CA LYS A 3 -42.57 -2.54 43.22
C LYS A 3 -41.56 -1.58 42.58
N ILE A 4 -40.32 -1.63 43.01
CA ILE A 4 -39.21 -0.88 42.41
C ILE A 4 -38.73 -1.69 41.21
N ALA A 5 -38.95 -1.18 40.00
CA ALA A 5 -38.37 -1.75 38.79
C ALA A 5 -36.94 -1.22 38.66
N VAL A 6 -35.96 -2.09 38.88
CA VAL A 6 -34.54 -1.79 38.62
C VAL A 6 -34.27 -2.05 37.15
N VAL A 7 -34.08 -1.00 36.36
CA VAL A 7 -33.63 -1.10 34.97
C VAL A 7 -32.11 -1.22 35.01
N VAL A 8 -31.60 -2.43 34.78
CA VAL A 8 -30.15 -2.66 34.61
C VAL A 8 -29.81 -2.35 33.16
N SER A 9 -29.33 -1.14 32.90
CA SER A 9 -28.73 -0.80 31.60
C SER A 9 -27.36 -1.47 31.49
N ALA A 10 -27.28 -2.49 30.63
CA ALA A 10 -26.01 -3.06 30.22
C ALA A 10 -25.25 -2.05 29.33
N ILE A 11 -24.19 -1.46 29.86
CA ILE A 11 -23.25 -0.67 29.07
C ILE A 11 -22.39 -1.66 28.29
N VAL A 12 -22.72 -1.86 27.02
CA VAL A 12 -21.85 -2.57 26.08
C VAL A 12 -20.68 -1.65 25.76
N LEU A 13 -19.57 -1.81 26.50
CA LEU A 13 -18.27 -1.28 26.10
C LEU A 13 -17.82 -2.06 24.86
N ALA A 14 -18.26 -1.60 23.68
CA ALA A 14 -17.66 -2.01 22.43
C ALA A 14 -16.25 -1.41 22.38
N THR A 15 -15.27 -2.13 22.93
CA THR A 15 -13.87 -1.85 22.66
C THR A 15 -13.64 -2.18 21.20
N SER A 16 -13.78 -1.18 20.34
CA SER A 16 -13.27 -1.22 18.97
C SER A 16 -11.75 -1.27 19.08
N PHE A 17 -11.19 -2.47 19.24
CA PHE A 17 -9.82 -2.70 18.82
C PHE A 17 -9.83 -2.34 17.33
N PRO A 18 -9.08 -1.32 16.89
CA PRO A 18 -8.89 -1.18 15.47
C PRO A 18 -8.28 -2.52 15.05
N ALA A 19 -9.05 -3.30 14.29
CA ALA A 19 -8.46 -4.36 13.49
C ALA A 19 -7.28 -3.65 12.82
N LYS A 20 -6.05 -4.13 13.06
CA LYS A 20 -4.92 -3.73 12.23
C LYS A 20 -5.44 -3.90 10.81
N ALA A 21 -5.79 -2.81 10.13
CA ALA A 21 -5.83 -2.83 8.69
C ALA A 21 -4.45 -3.37 8.31
N ASP A 22 -4.43 -4.45 7.52
CA ASP A 22 -3.22 -5.20 7.21
C ASP A 22 -2.15 -4.21 6.74
N ARG A 23 -1.26 -3.86 7.67
CA ARG A 23 -0.27 -2.81 7.46
C ARG A 23 0.65 -3.29 6.34
N LEU A 24 1.03 -2.40 5.42
CA LEU A 24 1.91 -2.78 4.33
C LEU A 24 3.23 -3.33 4.91
N VAL A 25 3.51 -4.61 4.66
CA VAL A 25 4.69 -5.28 5.23
C VAL A 25 5.90 -5.06 4.33
N CYS A 26 6.85 -4.25 4.80
CA CYS A 26 8.09 -3.95 4.09
C CYS A 26 9.27 -4.70 4.71
N SER A 27 9.87 -5.63 3.96
CA SER A 27 11.13 -6.29 4.32
C SER A 27 11.81 -6.86 3.08
N ASP A 28 13.10 -7.16 3.18
CA ASP A 28 13.84 -7.83 2.10
C ASP A 28 13.23 -9.19 1.74
N LYS A 29 12.70 -9.92 2.74
CA LYS A 29 12.01 -11.20 2.53
C LYS A 29 10.76 -11.04 1.67
N GLU A 30 9.96 -9.99 1.93
CA GLU A 30 8.75 -9.71 1.16
C GLU A 30 9.08 -9.26 -0.25
N HIS A 31 10.14 -8.46 -0.42
CA HIS A 31 10.62 -8.12 -1.76
C HIS A 31 11.10 -9.35 -2.54
N LEU A 32 11.83 -10.27 -1.90
CA LEU A 32 12.21 -11.53 -2.54
C LEU A 32 11.01 -12.41 -2.90
N ARG A 33 9.90 -12.33 -2.15
CA ARG A 33 8.63 -12.98 -2.53
C ARG A 33 8.09 -12.39 -3.84
N TYR A 34 8.05 -11.07 -3.95
CA TYR A 34 7.69 -10.38 -5.18
C TYR A 34 8.62 -10.76 -6.35
N MET A 35 9.94 -10.74 -6.15
CA MET A 35 10.91 -11.03 -7.22
C MET A 35 10.77 -12.45 -7.79
N LYS A 36 10.27 -13.42 -7.01
CA LYS A 36 9.98 -14.77 -7.50
C LYS A 36 8.80 -14.83 -8.47
N MET A 37 7.89 -13.86 -8.41
CA MET A 37 6.68 -13.79 -9.24
C MET A 37 6.68 -12.58 -10.18
N VAL A 38 7.78 -11.86 -10.31
CA VAL A 38 7.88 -10.66 -11.16
C VAL A 38 7.43 -10.93 -12.61
N GLY A 39 7.78 -12.11 -13.12
CA GLY A 39 7.38 -12.56 -14.44
C GLY A 39 5.91 -13.00 -14.55
N GLU A 40 5.16 -13.11 -13.46
CA GLU A 40 3.70 -13.29 -13.48
C GLU A 40 2.97 -11.95 -13.39
N VAL A 41 3.52 -11.03 -12.59
CA VAL A 41 2.97 -9.69 -12.37
C VAL A 41 2.95 -8.87 -13.65
N GLY A 42 4.05 -8.87 -14.41
CA GLY A 42 4.12 -8.05 -15.60
C GLY A 42 5.34 -8.23 -16.47
N GLU A 43 5.49 -7.36 -17.45
CA GLU A 43 6.59 -7.37 -18.43
C GLU A 43 7.88 -6.68 -17.91
N MET A 44 7.81 -5.99 -16.77
CA MET A 44 8.96 -5.37 -16.10
C MET A 44 9.02 -5.70 -14.61
N GLY A 45 10.23 -5.65 -14.04
CA GLY A 45 10.45 -5.74 -12.61
C GLY A 45 10.67 -4.38 -11.96
N ILE A 46 10.27 -4.26 -10.69
CA ILE A 46 10.42 -3.04 -9.89
C ILE A 46 11.34 -3.35 -8.71
N ALA A 47 12.49 -2.69 -8.67
CA ALA A 47 13.44 -2.85 -7.57
C ALA A 47 12.94 -2.15 -6.29
N LEU A 48 13.50 -2.55 -5.14
CA LEU A 48 13.32 -1.80 -3.89
C LEU A 48 13.82 -0.37 -4.04
N ASN A 49 12.96 0.59 -3.68
CA ASN A 49 13.30 1.99 -3.71
C ASN A 49 14.07 2.40 -2.43
N PRO A 50 15.28 2.98 -2.53
CA PRO A 50 16.06 3.43 -1.38
C PRO A 50 15.42 4.59 -0.62
N VAL A 51 14.46 5.31 -1.21
CA VAL A 51 13.79 6.45 -0.57
C VAL A 51 13.11 6.08 0.75
N GLY A 52 12.74 4.82 0.94
CA GLY A 52 12.21 4.33 2.22
C GLY A 52 13.25 4.22 3.36
N GLU A 53 14.54 4.42 3.10
CA GLU A 53 15.57 4.41 4.16
C GLU A 53 15.43 5.61 5.11
N ASP A 54 14.86 6.73 4.64
CA ASP A 54 14.44 7.82 5.51
C ASP A 54 13.12 7.44 6.20
N ARG A 55 13.16 7.33 7.53
CA ARG A 55 12.00 6.90 8.34
C ARG A 55 10.77 7.81 8.18
N ALA A 56 10.96 9.13 8.13
CA ALA A 56 9.84 10.06 8.02
C ALA A 56 9.19 9.98 6.64
N VAL A 57 10.01 9.79 5.59
CA VAL A 57 9.51 9.53 4.23
C VAL A 57 8.78 8.18 4.19
N PHE A 58 9.38 7.12 4.72
CA PHE A 58 8.79 5.79 4.76
C PHE A 58 7.42 5.78 5.43
N GLU A 59 7.31 6.35 6.62
CA GLU A 59 6.04 6.41 7.37
C GLU A 59 4.98 7.20 6.62
N ARG A 60 5.35 8.31 5.98
CA ARG A 60 4.42 9.12 5.20
C ARG A 60 3.92 8.40 3.95
N LEU A 61 4.81 7.72 3.21
CA LEU A 61 4.45 7.01 1.99
C LEU A 61 3.60 5.76 2.28
N THR A 62 3.95 5.00 3.34
CA THR A 62 3.16 3.84 3.77
C THR A 62 1.80 4.26 4.29
N ALA A 63 1.71 5.32 5.11
CA ALA A 63 0.42 5.84 5.58
C ALA A 63 -0.45 6.37 4.42
N ALA A 64 0.15 7.05 3.43
CA ALA A 64 -0.57 7.51 2.25
C ALA A 64 -1.12 6.34 1.42
N TYR A 65 -0.41 5.21 1.35
CA TYR A 65 -0.87 4.01 0.66
C TYR A 65 -2.03 3.35 1.44
N GLU A 66 -1.85 3.18 2.74
CA GLU A 66 -2.86 2.56 3.62
C GLU A 66 -4.16 3.37 3.65
N ALA A 67 -4.08 4.70 3.56
CA ALA A 67 -5.25 5.58 3.47
C ALA A 67 -6.08 5.38 2.19
N LEU A 68 -5.52 4.81 1.12
CA LEU A 68 -6.28 4.44 -0.08
C LEU A 68 -7.15 3.20 0.13
N ASP A 69 -6.88 2.41 1.18
CA ASP A 69 -7.51 1.12 1.48
C ASP A 69 -7.70 0.23 0.23
N PRO A 70 -6.63 -0.05 -0.53
CA PRO A 70 -6.78 -0.67 -1.84
C PRO A 70 -7.29 -2.11 -1.71
N LYS A 71 -8.38 -2.43 -2.43
CA LYS A 71 -9.03 -3.74 -2.43
C LYS A 71 -9.04 -4.37 -3.81
N GLY A 72 -9.48 -5.64 -3.86
CA GLY A 72 -9.68 -6.37 -5.11
C GLY A 72 -8.52 -7.30 -5.47
N LEU A 73 -8.75 -8.07 -6.53
CA LEU A 73 -7.83 -9.09 -7.05
C LEU A 73 -7.00 -8.60 -8.25
N GLU A 74 -7.32 -7.43 -8.78
CA GLU A 74 -6.60 -6.83 -9.90
C GLU A 74 -5.14 -6.58 -9.54
N THR A 75 -4.29 -6.62 -10.56
CA THR A 75 -2.91 -6.19 -10.43
C THR A 75 -2.87 -4.68 -10.49
N SER A 76 -2.40 -4.04 -9.43
CA SER A 76 -2.39 -2.58 -9.32
C SER A 76 -1.03 -2.08 -8.84
N LEU A 77 -0.56 -1.00 -9.44
CA LEU A 77 0.70 -0.35 -9.11
C LEU A 77 0.44 0.99 -8.43
N PHE A 78 1.26 1.30 -7.43
CA PHE A 78 1.14 2.51 -6.62
C PHE A 78 2.46 3.26 -6.61
N VAL A 79 2.47 4.47 -7.17
CA VAL A 79 3.60 5.39 -7.17
C VAL A 79 3.23 6.62 -6.34
N ALA A 80 4.18 7.15 -5.58
CA ALA A 80 4.00 8.38 -4.84
C ALA A 80 4.98 9.47 -5.28
N HIS A 81 4.51 10.71 -5.27
CA HIS A 81 5.39 11.87 -5.22
C HIS A 81 6.01 11.96 -3.81
N ILE A 82 7.33 11.84 -3.73
CA ILE A 82 8.07 11.63 -2.49
C ILE A 82 7.90 12.78 -1.49
N PRO A 83 7.88 14.07 -1.82
CA PRO A 83 7.66 15.16 -0.86
C PRO A 83 6.25 15.23 -0.29
N THR A 84 5.22 14.97 -1.09
CA THR A 84 3.82 15.20 -0.68
C THR A 84 3.11 13.93 -0.24
N GLY A 85 3.56 12.76 -0.69
CA GLY A 85 2.85 11.49 -0.53
C GLY A 85 1.64 11.35 -1.45
N GLN A 86 1.48 12.25 -2.44
CA GLN A 86 0.41 12.14 -3.44
C GLN A 86 0.57 10.85 -4.25
N MET A 87 -0.49 10.05 -4.30
CA MET A 87 -0.50 8.73 -4.93
C MET A 87 -1.01 8.78 -6.37
N TYR A 88 -0.35 8.02 -7.22
CA TYR A 88 -0.64 7.77 -8.62
C TYR A 88 -0.79 6.26 -8.80
N THR A 89 -1.92 5.84 -9.34
CA THR A 89 -2.29 4.42 -9.36
C THR A 89 -2.67 3.96 -10.76
N GLN A 90 -2.31 2.73 -11.10
CA GLN A 90 -2.75 2.08 -12.33
C GLN A 90 -3.10 0.62 -12.04
N SER A 91 -4.34 0.22 -12.37
CA SER A 91 -4.73 -1.19 -12.47
C SER A 91 -4.51 -1.71 -13.88
N CYS A 92 -4.05 -2.94 -14.00
CA CYS A 92 -3.82 -3.56 -15.31
C CYS A 92 -5.12 -4.15 -15.84
N ALA A 93 -5.36 -4.03 -17.15
CA ALA A 93 -6.57 -4.53 -17.80
C ALA A 93 -6.65 -6.07 -17.76
N LYS A 94 -5.51 -6.73 -17.61
CA LYS A 94 -5.37 -8.17 -17.40
C LYS A 94 -4.56 -8.42 -16.13
N GLU A 95 -4.58 -9.65 -15.65
CA GLU A 95 -3.80 -10.05 -14.47
C GLU A 95 -2.30 -9.74 -14.65
N ARG A 96 -1.72 -10.09 -15.81
CA ARG A 96 -0.35 -9.71 -16.14
C ARG A 96 -0.33 -8.33 -16.82
N CYS A 97 0.38 -7.39 -16.22
CA CYS A 97 0.54 -6.04 -16.74
C CYS A 97 1.49 -5.98 -17.94
N THR A 98 1.13 -5.16 -18.92
CA THR A 98 2.07 -4.71 -19.96
C THR A 98 3.09 -3.72 -19.40
N MET A 99 4.22 -3.55 -20.10
CA MET A 99 5.23 -2.56 -19.72
C MET A 99 4.66 -1.13 -19.64
N GLU A 100 3.75 -0.76 -20.56
CA GLU A 100 3.10 0.55 -20.58
C GLU A 100 2.24 0.78 -19.33
N GLU A 101 1.42 -0.22 -18.97
CA GLU A 101 0.59 -0.14 -17.76
C GLU A 101 1.44 -0.02 -16.50
N MET A 102 2.56 -0.73 -16.43
CA MET A 102 3.45 -0.66 -15.26
C MET A 102 4.13 0.70 -15.12
N ALA A 103 4.51 1.35 -16.22
CA ALA A 103 5.19 2.65 -16.20
C ALA A 103 4.23 3.85 -16.04
N LYS A 104 2.96 3.68 -16.40
CA LYS A 104 1.96 4.76 -16.42
C LYS A 104 1.79 5.55 -15.12
N PRO A 105 1.72 4.95 -13.91
CA PRO A 105 1.57 5.73 -12.68
C PRO A 105 2.82 6.57 -12.37
N GLU A 106 4.01 6.09 -12.72
CA GLU A 106 5.25 6.86 -12.59
C GLU A 106 5.30 8.00 -13.60
N GLN A 107 4.93 7.76 -14.85
CA GLN A 107 4.83 8.81 -15.86
C GLN A 107 3.84 9.90 -15.45
N ALA A 108 2.67 9.53 -14.91
CA ALA A 108 1.70 10.50 -14.41
C ALA A 108 2.27 11.37 -13.29
N CYS A 109 2.98 10.77 -12.33
CA CYS A 109 3.67 11.52 -11.28
C CYS A 109 4.74 12.46 -11.85
N LEU A 110 5.54 11.99 -12.82
CA LEU A 110 6.60 12.78 -13.44
C LEU A 110 6.08 13.92 -14.31
N ILE A 111 4.89 13.79 -14.91
CA ILE A 111 4.23 14.87 -15.64
C ILE A 111 3.86 16.01 -14.69
N ASP A 112 3.36 15.69 -13.50
CA ASP A 112 2.91 16.70 -12.53
C ASP A 112 4.07 17.33 -11.75
N HIS A 113 5.10 16.56 -11.39
CA HIS A 113 6.15 16.98 -10.44
C HIS A 113 7.57 16.97 -11.00
N MET A 114 7.78 16.53 -12.25
CA MET A 114 9.07 16.42 -12.96
C MET A 114 10.10 15.45 -12.37
N ASN A 115 10.09 15.18 -11.07
CA ASN A 115 11.01 14.26 -10.40
C ASN A 115 10.40 13.72 -9.09
N GLN A 116 11.23 13.01 -8.32
CA GLN A 116 10.89 12.55 -6.99
C GLN A 116 9.62 11.69 -6.95
N CYS A 117 9.50 10.77 -7.90
CA CYS A 117 8.45 9.76 -7.97
C CYS A 117 9.01 8.40 -7.59
N SER A 118 8.28 7.63 -6.78
CA SER A 118 8.72 6.34 -6.27
C SER A 118 7.58 5.34 -6.26
N TYR A 119 7.80 4.14 -6.80
CA TYR A 119 6.93 3.00 -6.50
C TYR A 119 6.92 2.74 -4.99
N VAL A 120 5.72 2.57 -4.43
CA VAL A 120 5.50 2.33 -3.00
C VAL A 120 5.05 0.90 -2.78
N ALA A 121 4.09 0.44 -3.58
CA ALA A 121 3.50 -0.88 -3.44
C ALA A 121 3.00 -1.43 -4.78
N LEU A 122 2.80 -2.74 -4.79
CA LEU A 122 2.13 -3.50 -5.84
C LEU A 122 1.08 -4.39 -5.18
N ARG A 123 -0.10 -4.48 -5.80
CA ARG A 123 -1.09 -5.52 -5.52
C ARG A 123 -1.11 -6.54 -6.64
N PHE A 124 -1.18 -7.82 -6.30
CA PHE A 124 -1.30 -8.92 -7.26
C PHE A 124 -2.11 -10.05 -6.62
N ARG A 125 -3.21 -10.47 -7.26
CA ARG A 125 -4.12 -11.53 -6.75
C ARG A 125 -4.62 -11.29 -5.31
N GLY A 126 -4.79 -10.01 -4.95
CA GLY A 126 -5.23 -9.62 -3.61
C GLY A 126 -4.13 -9.51 -2.56
N GLU A 127 -2.91 -9.94 -2.87
CA GLU A 127 -1.73 -9.79 -2.01
C GLU A 127 -1.04 -8.44 -2.24
N GLU A 128 -0.44 -7.91 -1.17
CA GLU A 128 0.31 -6.66 -1.18
C GLU A 128 1.80 -6.91 -1.10
N PHE A 129 2.56 -6.17 -1.90
CA PHE A 129 4.01 -6.21 -1.95
C PHE A 129 4.55 -4.81 -1.76
N CYS A 130 5.30 -4.60 -0.68
CA CYS A 130 5.99 -3.33 -0.47
C CYS A 130 7.21 -3.21 -1.38
N LEU A 131 7.35 -2.05 -2.00
CA LEU A 131 8.45 -1.72 -2.90
C LEU A 131 9.40 -0.67 -2.30
N LEU A 132 9.15 -0.23 -1.06
CA LEU A 132 10.06 0.63 -0.30
C LEU A 132 11.06 -0.22 0.48
N ARG A 133 12.34 0.17 0.46
CA ARG A 133 13.31 -0.37 1.41
C ARG A 133 12.97 0.15 2.80
N PRO A 134 12.76 -0.71 3.81
CA PRO A 134 12.46 -0.22 5.16
C PRO A 134 13.69 0.48 5.77
N PRO A 135 13.50 1.48 6.64
CA PRO A 135 14.60 2.10 7.36
C PRO A 135 15.29 1.06 8.25
N HIS A 136 16.62 1.06 8.26
CA HIS A 136 17.38 0.24 9.20
C HIS A 136 17.12 0.76 10.63
N SER A 137 16.90 -0.18 11.56
CA SER A 137 16.68 0.13 12.99
C SER A 137 17.96 0.52 13.70
#